data_AF-A0A7X4DYU3-F1
#
_entry.id   AF-A0A7X4DYU3-F1
#
_cell.length_a   1.000
_cell.length_b   1.000
_cell.length_c   1.000
_cell.angle_alpha   90.00
_cell.angle_beta   90.00
_cell.angle_gamma   90.00
#
_symmetry.space_group_name_H-M   'P 1'
#
loop_
_entity.id
_entity.type
_entity.pdbx_description
1 polymer ?
#
loop_
_entity_poly.entity_id
_entity_poly.type
_entity_poly.pdbx_seq_one_letter_code
_entity_poly.pdbx_strand_id
1 'polypeptide(L)'
;MEYDCTRSCRALVATVLISSLPAIVPGRASAQEVEYPAGFDEEATYYDEALGPLTRTITTSSAEAQKFFDQGVQMMYAFTPLRAARSFRQAQREDPNCAMCFWGEAWAWGPYLNGGMGGDDAPRAHENIMKAKKLAGEYASEVERALIEAMAVRYAPEHDSESRRKMDEEYARAMAEVYRRFPHDVDVGTLYGESLMLLEPRRGRWDIDKPEVQKIHAVLEATLAIDITHPGACHLYVHATEPTVKPEKAEACADHLGASIPGASHIQHMPSRTYNRVGRGGGAVRANLDAWHSDQRAEHDIAWAIYPSHNLHMLLFAASMDGQGAVAVQAGRDYGKIVRSGNFYEAMTLLRFGRFDEILELDNPPDGGIQRGFWDFARGYAFLRHDDPNRAKFYLEKVKLAAETTSGSFRGHSAADLLGVVAGILEGEIHRHHDENEEAVEVLE
;
A
#
# COMPACT_ATOMS: atom_id res chain seq x y z
N MET A 1 -68.82 33.84 40.04
CA MET A 1 -67.94 34.79 40.74
C MET A 1 -67.10 35.45 39.66
N GLU A 2 -67.68 36.45 39.00
CA GLU A 2 -67.51 37.88 39.32
C GLU A 2 -66.12 38.37 38.95
N TYR A 3 -65.98 39.01 37.77
CA TYR A 3 -66.08 40.48 37.54
C TYR A 3 -64.73 41.14 37.94
N ASP A 4 -64.10 42.07 37.24
CA ASP A 4 -64.51 43.01 36.20
C ASP A 4 -63.26 43.73 35.64
N CYS A 5 -63.52 44.61 34.65
CA CYS A 5 -62.88 45.91 34.41
C CYS A 5 -61.85 46.05 33.27
N THR A 6 -62.40 46.22 32.05
CA THR A 6 -62.42 47.45 31.21
C THR A 6 -61.37 48.55 31.51
N ARG A 7 -60.83 49.37 30.58
CA ARG A 7 -61.33 49.94 29.31
C ARG A 7 -60.20 50.82 28.69
N SER A 8 -60.08 50.87 27.35
CA SER A 8 -60.12 52.11 26.53
C SER A 8 -59.39 52.02 25.17
N CYS A 9 -60.20 51.88 24.12
CA CYS A 9 -60.32 52.70 22.91
C CYS A 9 -59.12 53.40 22.23
N ARG A 10 -59.08 53.14 20.90
CA ARG A 10 -58.76 54.01 19.73
C ARG A 10 -57.29 54.15 19.31
N ALA A 11 -56.95 53.68 18.12
CA ALA A 11 -57.08 54.43 16.86
C ALA A 11 -56.53 53.60 15.67
N LEU A 12 -57.25 53.61 14.55
CA LEU A 12 -56.86 52.99 13.28
C LEU A 12 -55.94 53.94 12.52
N VAL A 13 -54.76 53.48 12.07
CA VAL A 13 -53.92 54.18 11.08
C VAL A 13 -53.51 53.18 10.01
N ALA A 14 -54.02 53.38 8.80
CA ALA A 14 -53.65 52.62 7.61
C ALA A 14 -52.31 53.13 7.08
N THR A 15 -51.33 52.23 6.89
CA THR A 15 -50.03 52.55 6.29
C THR A 15 -49.87 51.79 4.97
N VAL A 16 -49.59 52.54 3.91
CA VAL A 16 -49.34 52.08 2.54
C VAL A 16 -47.96 51.43 2.47
N LEU A 17 -47.90 50.18 1.99
CA LEU A 17 -46.65 49.45 1.73
C LEU A 17 -46.13 49.78 0.32
N ILE A 18 -44.96 50.42 0.25
CA ILE A 18 -44.16 50.57 -0.97
C ILE A 18 -43.11 49.46 -0.96
N SER A 19 -43.22 48.52 -1.89
CA SER A 19 -42.27 47.43 -2.11
C SER A 19 -40.99 47.94 -2.79
N SER A 20 -39.85 47.78 -2.11
CA SER A 20 -38.53 47.91 -2.72
C SER A 20 -37.96 46.51 -2.97
N LEU A 21 -37.72 46.18 -4.24
CA LEU A 21 -37.05 44.95 -4.64
C LEU A 21 -35.53 45.16 -4.53
N PRO A 22 -34.77 44.29 -3.84
CA PRO A 22 -33.31 44.32 -3.88
C PRO A 22 -32.82 43.78 -5.22
N ALA A 23 -31.88 44.50 -5.84
CA ALA A 23 -31.16 44.03 -7.01
C ALA A 23 -30.25 42.85 -6.64
N ILE A 24 -30.51 41.69 -7.24
CA ILE A 24 -29.65 40.51 -7.12
C ILE A 24 -28.43 40.76 -8.01
N VAL A 25 -27.28 41.01 -7.38
CA VAL A 25 -25.98 40.94 -8.06
C VAL A 25 -25.63 39.46 -8.18
N PRO A 26 -25.39 38.91 -9.38
CA PRO A 26 -24.93 37.53 -9.50
C PRO A 26 -23.53 37.44 -8.88
N GLY A 27 -23.41 36.68 -7.79
CA GLY A 27 -22.12 36.33 -7.22
C GLY A 27 -21.30 35.59 -8.29
N ARG A 28 -20.10 36.08 -8.59
CA ARG A 28 -19.09 35.26 -9.27
C ARG A 28 -18.89 34.02 -8.41
N ALA A 29 -19.19 32.85 -8.95
CA ALA A 29 -18.69 31.61 -8.38
C ALA A 29 -17.16 31.74 -8.37
N SER A 30 -16.58 31.93 -7.18
CA SER A 30 -15.15 31.72 -6.99
C SER A 30 -14.91 30.27 -7.36
N ALA A 31 -14.05 30.00 -8.35
CA ALA A 31 -13.50 28.66 -8.49
C ALA A 31 -12.93 28.29 -7.12
N GLN A 32 -13.38 27.19 -6.55
CA GLN A 32 -12.82 26.69 -5.31
C GLN A 32 -11.36 26.35 -5.60
N GLU A 33 -10.44 27.01 -4.90
CA GLU A 33 -9.01 26.79 -5.08
C GLU A 33 -8.70 25.35 -4.68
N VAL A 34 -8.01 24.60 -5.55
CA VAL A 34 -7.64 23.22 -5.27
C VAL A 34 -6.58 23.22 -4.17
N GLU A 35 -6.92 22.67 -3.01
CA GLU A 35 -6.02 22.63 -1.87
C GLU A 35 -4.99 21.50 -2.04
N TYR A 36 -3.71 21.78 -1.77
CA TYR A 36 -2.62 20.80 -1.80
C TYR A 36 -2.09 20.52 -0.37
N PRO A 37 -1.47 19.36 -0.10
CA PRO A 37 -0.87 19.07 1.19
C PRO A 37 0.16 20.14 1.61
N ALA A 38 0.32 20.36 2.92
CA ALA A 38 1.33 21.28 3.43
C ALA A 38 2.73 20.90 2.92
N GLY A 39 3.49 21.90 2.45
CA GLY A 39 4.84 21.71 1.88
C GLY A 39 4.85 21.07 0.49
N PHE A 40 3.70 20.80 -0.13
CA PHE A 40 3.65 20.18 -1.46
C PHE A 40 4.40 21.01 -2.51
N ASP A 41 4.23 22.34 -2.45
CA ASP A 41 4.85 23.28 -3.39
C ASP A 41 6.32 23.62 -3.06
N GLU A 42 6.95 22.98 -2.07
CA GLU A 42 8.40 23.11 -1.89
C GLU A 42 9.17 22.46 -3.04
N GLU A 43 10.39 22.91 -3.30
CA GLU A 43 11.28 22.28 -4.29
C GLU A 43 11.47 20.79 -3.96
N ALA A 44 11.40 19.95 -4.99
CA ALA A 44 11.61 18.51 -4.82
C ALA A 44 13.10 18.19 -4.86
N THR A 45 13.59 17.40 -3.90
CA THR A 45 14.94 16.83 -3.95
C THR A 45 15.05 15.89 -5.15
N TYR A 46 16.17 15.98 -5.89
CA TYR A 46 16.55 15.00 -6.89
C TYR A 46 17.45 13.94 -6.26
N TYR A 47 17.07 12.67 -6.39
CA TYR A 47 17.73 11.56 -5.68
C TYR A 47 18.48 10.65 -6.66
N ASP A 48 19.57 11.15 -7.22
CA ASP A 48 20.37 10.44 -8.23
C ASP A 48 20.76 9.00 -7.80
N GLU A 49 21.24 8.83 -6.56
CA GLU A 49 21.67 7.54 -6.02
C GLU A 49 20.53 6.53 -5.72
N ALA A 50 19.29 7.00 -5.71
CA ALA A 50 18.12 6.20 -5.39
C ALA A 50 17.38 5.70 -6.65
N LEU A 51 17.69 6.30 -7.80
CA LEU A 51 17.06 5.99 -9.08
C LEU A 51 17.82 4.88 -9.82
N GLY A 52 17.09 4.13 -10.62
CA GLY A 52 17.64 3.22 -11.60
C GLY A 52 17.71 3.82 -13.00
N PRO A 53 18.08 3.01 -14.01
CA PRO A 53 18.35 3.49 -15.36
C PRO A 53 17.10 3.78 -16.19
N LEU A 54 15.89 3.53 -15.67
CA LEU A 54 14.65 3.77 -16.41
C LEU A 54 14.51 5.27 -16.74
N THR A 55 14.30 5.55 -18.02
CA THR A 55 13.91 6.88 -18.53
C THR A 55 12.73 6.72 -19.47
N ARG A 56 11.80 7.67 -19.42
CA ARG A 56 10.73 7.84 -20.39
C ARG A 56 10.91 9.19 -21.06
N THR A 57 11.55 9.20 -22.23
CA THR A 57 11.72 10.43 -23.01
C THR A 57 10.37 11.09 -23.29
N ILE A 58 10.25 12.37 -22.98
CA ILE A 58 9.05 13.16 -23.21
C ILE A 58 9.33 14.38 -24.10
N THR A 59 8.29 14.96 -24.69
CA THR A 59 8.39 16.22 -25.44
C THR A 59 8.67 17.39 -24.50
N THR A 60 9.95 17.65 -24.24
CA THR A 60 10.45 18.83 -23.52
C THR A 60 11.81 19.24 -24.08
N SER A 61 12.16 20.52 -23.92
CA SER A 61 13.53 21.00 -24.18
C SER A 61 14.36 21.19 -22.91
N SER A 62 13.75 21.01 -21.74
CA SER A 62 14.40 21.14 -20.44
C SER A 62 14.94 19.80 -19.97
N ALA A 63 16.27 19.70 -19.86
CA ALA A 63 16.92 18.51 -19.32
C ALA A 63 16.54 18.26 -17.85
N GLU A 64 16.30 19.32 -17.07
CA GLU A 64 15.88 19.20 -15.67
C GLU A 64 14.43 18.73 -15.58
N ALA A 65 13.53 19.19 -16.46
CA ALA A 65 12.17 18.65 -16.52
C ALA A 65 12.16 17.14 -16.84
N GLN A 66 13.00 16.69 -17.78
CA GLN A 66 13.14 15.26 -18.10
C GLN A 66 13.62 14.44 -16.89
N LYS A 67 14.64 14.93 -16.14
CA LYS A 67 15.14 14.25 -14.93
C LYS A 67 14.07 14.07 -13.86
N PHE A 68 13.35 15.15 -13.55
CA PHE A 68 12.29 15.11 -12.54
C PHE A 68 11.07 14.30 -13.00
N PHE A 69 10.80 14.28 -14.31
CA PHE A 69 9.78 13.39 -14.89
C PHE A 69 10.17 11.92 -14.73
N ASP A 70 11.41 11.54 -15.08
CA ASP A 70 11.90 10.17 -14.92
C ASP A 70 11.89 9.72 -13.45
N GLN A 71 12.31 10.59 -12.53
CA GLN A 71 12.19 10.36 -11.09
C GLN A 71 10.73 10.11 -10.69
N GLY A 72 9.79 10.92 -11.19
CA GLY A 72 8.36 10.77 -10.93
C GLY A 72 7.80 9.44 -11.43
N VAL A 73 8.20 9.00 -12.63
CA VAL A 73 7.79 7.69 -13.20
C VAL A 73 8.32 6.55 -12.34
N GLN A 74 9.59 6.57 -11.95
CA GLN A 74 10.17 5.55 -11.08
C GLN A 74 9.48 5.53 -9.70
N MET A 75 9.14 6.70 -9.15
CA MET A 75 8.37 6.80 -7.90
C MET A 75 6.95 6.25 -8.03
N MET A 76 6.29 6.43 -9.18
CA MET A 76 5.00 5.80 -9.45
C MET A 76 5.13 4.28 -9.54
N TYR A 77 6.12 3.77 -10.24
CA TYR A 77 6.38 2.33 -10.28
C TYR A 77 6.77 1.76 -8.93
N ALA A 78 7.39 2.55 -8.06
CA ALA A 78 7.67 2.18 -6.67
C ALA A 78 6.46 2.29 -5.73
N PHE A 79 5.31 2.79 -6.18
CA PHE A 79 4.12 3.06 -5.36
C PHE A 79 4.35 4.10 -4.25
N THR A 80 5.03 5.21 -4.58
CA THR A 80 5.13 6.40 -3.72
C THR A 80 4.50 7.65 -4.38
N PRO A 81 3.17 7.65 -4.57
CA PRO A 81 2.48 8.65 -5.40
C PRO A 81 2.69 10.10 -4.95
N LEU A 82 2.67 10.39 -3.65
CA LEU A 82 2.87 11.77 -3.18
C LEU A 82 4.27 12.31 -3.53
N ARG A 83 5.30 11.47 -3.44
CA ARG A 83 6.66 11.87 -3.86
C ARG A 83 6.74 12.02 -5.37
N ALA A 84 6.09 11.13 -6.12
CA ALA A 84 5.97 11.26 -7.58
C ALA A 84 5.31 12.57 -7.99
N ALA A 85 4.17 12.92 -7.37
CA ALA A 85 3.44 14.16 -7.62
C ALA A 85 4.33 15.39 -7.40
N ARG A 86 5.11 15.43 -6.31
CA ARG A 86 6.08 16.52 -6.07
C ARG A 86 7.20 16.56 -7.12
N SER A 87 7.69 15.40 -7.57
CA SER A 87 8.68 15.33 -8.65
C SER A 87 8.13 15.87 -9.96
N PHE A 88 6.91 15.48 -10.34
CA PHE A 88 6.24 16.00 -11.53
C PHE A 88 5.94 17.50 -11.41
N ARG A 89 5.55 17.98 -10.23
CA ARG A 89 5.37 19.41 -9.95
C ARG A 89 6.69 20.19 -10.12
N GLN A 90 7.82 19.64 -9.69
CA GLN A 90 9.13 20.25 -9.97
C GLN A 90 9.41 20.26 -11.47
N ALA A 91 9.14 19.17 -12.20
CA ALA A 91 9.31 19.15 -13.66
C ALA A 91 8.47 20.22 -14.38
N GLN A 92 7.26 20.53 -13.89
CA GLN A 92 6.43 21.63 -14.41
C GLN A 92 7.05 23.01 -14.16
N ARG A 93 7.81 23.21 -13.08
CA ARG A 93 8.53 24.47 -12.81
C ARG A 93 9.69 24.64 -13.79
N GLU A 94 10.40 23.54 -14.07
CA GLU A 94 11.50 23.52 -15.03
C GLU A 94 11.05 23.70 -16.48
N ASP A 95 9.84 23.23 -16.83
CA ASP A 95 9.21 23.47 -18.12
C ASP A 95 7.68 23.63 -18.01
N PRO A 96 7.17 24.87 -17.96
CA PRO A 96 5.73 25.15 -17.89
C PRO A 96 4.92 24.71 -19.11
N ASN A 97 5.58 24.37 -20.22
CA ASN A 97 4.94 23.85 -21.44
C ASN A 97 4.99 22.33 -21.54
N CYS A 98 5.66 21.63 -20.62
CA CYS A 98 5.75 20.18 -20.60
C CYS A 98 4.39 19.52 -20.33
N ALA A 99 3.66 19.12 -21.38
CA ALA A 99 2.34 18.51 -21.24
C ALA A 99 2.38 17.21 -20.39
N MET A 100 3.45 16.43 -20.55
CA MET A 100 3.62 15.19 -19.79
C MET A 100 3.91 15.41 -18.31
N CYS A 101 4.53 16.52 -17.92
CA CYS A 101 4.79 16.85 -16.52
C CYS A 101 3.48 17.09 -15.76
N PHE A 102 2.48 17.71 -16.40
CA PHE A 102 1.12 17.80 -15.86
C PHE A 102 0.38 16.45 -15.88
N TRP A 103 0.55 15.65 -16.94
CA TRP A 103 0.00 14.29 -16.99
C TRP A 103 0.53 13.40 -15.86
N GLY A 104 1.83 13.46 -15.56
CA GLY A 104 2.46 12.67 -14.51
C GLY A 104 1.93 13.03 -13.14
N GLU A 105 1.76 14.33 -12.86
CA GLU A 105 1.13 14.76 -11.61
C GLU A 105 -0.33 14.26 -11.51
N ALA A 106 -1.10 14.35 -12.60
CA ALA A 106 -2.45 13.80 -12.63
C ALA A 106 -2.47 12.27 -12.41
N TRP A 107 -1.48 11.54 -12.91
CA TRP A 107 -1.34 10.10 -12.66
C TRP A 107 -1.11 9.81 -11.17
N ALA A 108 -0.25 10.60 -10.52
CA ALA A 108 0.13 10.43 -9.13
C ALA A 108 -1.00 10.71 -8.13
N TRP A 109 -1.96 11.56 -8.47
CA TRP A 109 -3.19 11.77 -7.69
C TRP A 109 -4.26 10.68 -7.92
N GLY A 110 -4.07 9.81 -8.91
CA GLY A 110 -4.99 8.72 -9.21
C GLY A 110 -4.91 7.56 -8.22
N PRO A 111 -5.88 6.62 -8.29
CA PRO A 111 -5.73 5.34 -7.61
C PRO A 111 -4.57 4.54 -8.21
N TYR A 112 -3.96 3.69 -7.39
CA TYR A 112 -2.95 2.71 -7.80
C TYR A 112 -3.27 1.38 -7.09
N LEU A 113 -2.55 0.31 -7.41
CA LEU A 113 -2.92 -1.02 -6.93
C LEU A 113 -3.07 -1.11 -5.40
N ASN A 114 -2.24 -0.40 -4.63
CA ASN A 114 -2.26 -0.44 -3.15
C ASN A 114 -3.06 0.70 -2.48
N GLY A 115 -3.61 1.65 -3.23
CA GLY A 115 -4.34 2.78 -2.66
C GLY A 115 -5.45 3.32 -3.57
N GLY A 116 -6.64 3.50 -2.99
CA GLY A 116 -7.74 4.20 -3.66
C GLY A 116 -7.49 5.70 -3.74
N MET A 117 -8.31 6.38 -4.54
CA MET A 117 -8.26 7.83 -4.70
C MET A 117 -8.92 8.54 -3.52
N GLY A 118 -8.25 9.52 -2.92
CA GLY A 118 -8.84 10.38 -1.88
C GLY A 118 -9.85 11.38 -2.44
N GLY A 119 -10.67 11.95 -1.56
CA GLY A 119 -11.63 12.99 -1.91
C GLY A 119 -10.95 14.23 -2.52
N ASP A 120 -9.90 14.71 -1.85
CA ASP A 120 -9.17 15.90 -2.29
C ASP A 120 -8.25 15.65 -3.50
N ASP A 121 -8.01 14.37 -3.84
CA ASP A 121 -7.12 14.02 -4.95
C ASP A 121 -7.81 14.15 -6.32
N ALA A 122 -9.13 13.97 -6.39
CA ALA A 122 -9.87 14.07 -7.65
C ALA A 122 -9.80 15.46 -8.30
N PRO A 123 -10.05 16.57 -7.56
CA PRO A 123 -9.84 17.91 -8.09
C PRO A 123 -8.40 18.17 -8.56
N ARG A 124 -7.38 17.71 -7.82
CA ARG A 124 -5.95 17.85 -8.18
C ARG A 124 -5.62 17.11 -9.47
N ALA A 125 -6.07 15.86 -9.59
CA ALA A 125 -5.87 15.05 -10.78
C ALA A 125 -6.55 15.66 -12.00
N HIS A 126 -7.79 16.15 -11.82
CA HIS A 126 -8.57 16.77 -12.88
C HIS A 126 -7.96 18.10 -13.36
N GLU A 127 -7.53 18.98 -12.44
CA GLU A 127 -6.84 20.24 -12.78
C GLU A 127 -5.62 19.97 -13.66
N ASN A 128 -4.75 19.06 -13.22
CA ASN A 128 -3.50 18.73 -13.91
C ASN A 128 -3.76 18.09 -15.28
N ILE A 129 -4.68 17.13 -15.40
CA ILE A 129 -4.92 16.49 -16.70
C ILE A 129 -5.55 17.47 -17.70
N MET A 130 -6.39 18.39 -17.26
CA MET A 130 -6.96 19.43 -18.14
C MET A 130 -5.89 20.43 -18.61
N LYS A 131 -4.90 20.74 -17.76
CA LYS A 131 -3.73 21.52 -18.17
C LYS A 131 -2.87 20.78 -19.19
N ALA A 132 -2.62 19.47 -18.98
CA ALA A 132 -1.92 18.63 -19.94
C ALA A 132 -2.63 18.62 -21.32
N LYS A 133 -3.96 18.43 -21.36
CA LYS A 133 -4.76 18.47 -22.60
C LYS A 133 -4.59 19.79 -23.36
N LYS A 134 -4.58 20.92 -22.65
CA LYS A 134 -4.42 22.24 -23.27
C LYS A 134 -3.06 22.39 -23.97
N LEU A 135 -2.01 21.80 -23.40
CA LEU A 135 -0.65 21.86 -23.94
C LEU A 135 -0.41 20.81 -25.03
N ALA A 136 -1.14 19.70 -25.00
CA ALA A 136 -0.89 18.52 -25.82
C ALA A 136 -0.92 18.76 -27.34
N GLY A 137 -1.62 19.80 -27.81
CA GLY A 137 -1.65 20.15 -29.23
C GLY A 137 -0.31 20.62 -29.79
N GLU A 138 0.47 21.36 -28.99
CA GLU A 138 1.75 21.95 -29.40
C GLU A 138 2.96 21.24 -28.76
N TYR A 139 2.80 20.74 -27.53
CA TYR A 139 3.90 20.26 -26.67
C TYR A 139 3.76 18.79 -26.29
N ALA A 140 3.16 17.97 -27.16
CA ALA A 140 3.13 16.52 -26.96
C ALA A 140 3.30 15.76 -28.27
N SER A 141 4.06 14.66 -28.20
CA SER A 141 4.19 13.67 -29.27
C SER A 141 2.89 12.87 -29.46
N GLU A 142 2.80 12.03 -30.48
CA GLU A 142 1.56 11.28 -30.74
C GLU A 142 1.17 10.34 -29.59
N VAL A 143 2.14 9.62 -29.04
CA VAL A 143 1.91 8.69 -27.91
C VAL A 143 1.55 9.45 -26.64
N GLU A 144 2.18 10.59 -26.38
CA GLU A 144 1.88 11.46 -25.23
C GLU A 144 0.46 12.03 -25.32
N ARG A 145 0.06 12.52 -26.50
CA ARG A 145 -1.34 12.94 -26.73
C ARG A 145 -2.33 11.82 -26.45
N ALA A 146 -2.02 10.60 -26.89
CA ALA A 146 -2.90 9.45 -26.67
C ALA A 146 -3.01 9.09 -25.17
N LEU A 147 -1.90 9.12 -24.43
CA LEU A 147 -1.88 8.91 -22.98
C LEU A 147 -2.63 10.01 -22.21
N ILE A 148 -2.49 11.27 -22.63
CA ILE A 148 -3.20 12.42 -22.05
C ILE A 148 -4.71 12.29 -22.27
N GLU A 149 -5.14 11.98 -23.48
CA GLU A 149 -6.57 11.78 -23.77
C GLU A 149 -7.15 10.58 -23.03
N ALA A 150 -6.40 9.48 -22.92
CA ALA A 150 -6.84 8.32 -22.16
C ALA A 150 -6.97 8.63 -20.66
N MET A 151 -6.00 9.33 -20.06
CA MET A 151 -6.07 9.66 -18.63
C MET A 151 -7.12 10.73 -18.32
N ALA A 152 -7.46 11.60 -19.27
CA ALA A 152 -8.48 12.62 -19.08
C ALA A 152 -9.87 12.06 -18.73
N VAL A 153 -10.24 10.88 -19.23
CA VAL A 153 -11.54 10.26 -18.90
C VAL A 153 -11.57 9.67 -17.49
N ARG A 154 -10.40 9.55 -16.85
CA ARG A 154 -10.25 8.93 -15.53
C ARG A 154 -10.71 9.85 -14.40
N TYR A 155 -10.76 11.16 -14.61
CA TYR A 155 -10.97 12.14 -13.54
C TYR A 155 -12.13 13.10 -13.83
N ALA A 156 -12.79 13.53 -12.76
CA ALA A 156 -13.84 14.54 -12.77
C ALA A 156 -13.47 15.68 -11.81
N PRO A 157 -14.06 16.88 -11.95
CA PRO A 157 -13.74 18.04 -11.10
C PRO A 157 -13.97 17.79 -9.61
N GLU A 158 -14.92 16.92 -9.27
CA GLU A 158 -15.29 16.57 -7.89
C GLU A 158 -15.15 15.06 -7.69
N HIS A 159 -14.83 14.65 -6.46
CA HIS A 159 -14.79 13.24 -6.10
C HIS A 159 -16.19 12.67 -5.97
N ASP A 160 -16.44 11.56 -6.66
CA ASP A 160 -17.63 10.76 -6.51
C ASP A 160 -17.26 9.28 -6.44
N SER A 161 -17.47 8.69 -5.26
CA SER A 161 -17.18 7.29 -5.01
C SER A 161 -18.08 6.34 -5.81
N GLU A 162 -19.29 6.76 -6.18
CA GLU A 162 -20.25 5.93 -6.92
C GLU A 162 -19.84 5.78 -8.38
N SER A 163 -19.35 6.85 -9.02
CA SER A 163 -18.88 6.81 -10.41
C SER A 163 -17.45 6.32 -10.58
N ARG A 164 -16.66 6.19 -9.50
CA ARG A 164 -15.24 5.81 -9.54
C ARG A 164 -14.97 4.54 -10.35
N ARG A 165 -15.77 3.49 -10.12
CA ARG A 165 -15.66 2.23 -10.87
C ARG A 165 -15.85 2.42 -12.37
N LYS A 166 -16.89 3.16 -12.75
CA LYS A 166 -17.21 3.41 -14.16
C LYS A 166 -16.09 4.18 -14.87
N MET A 167 -15.51 5.17 -14.19
CA MET A 167 -14.38 5.94 -14.73
C MET A 167 -13.12 5.08 -14.89
N ASP A 168 -12.86 4.13 -13.99
CA ASP A 168 -11.75 3.18 -14.15
C ASP A 168 -11.97 2.21 -15.33
N GLU A 169 -13.23 1.79 -15.58
CA GLU A 169 -13.57 1.00 -16.76
C GLU A 169 -13.43 1.80 -18.07
N GLU A 170 -13.80 3.08 -18.05
CA GLU A 170 -13.59 4.01 -19.17
C GLU A 170 -12.11 4.23 -19.45
N TYR A 171 -11.30 4.42 -18.41
CA TYR A 171 -9.85 4.53 -18.51
C TYR A 171 -9.22 3.24 -19.08
N ALA A 172 -9.60 2.07 -18.58
CA ALA A 172 -9.10 0.79 -19.10
C ALA A 172 -9.47 0.56 -20.58
N ARG A 173 -10.68 0.99 -21.00
CA ARG A 173 -11.07 0.98 -22.43
C ARG A 173 -10.23 1.95 -23.26
N ALA A 174 -9.97 3.16 -22.76
CA ALA A 174 -9.14 4.14 -23.46
C ALA A 174 -7.69 3.65 -23.58
N MET A 175 -7.12 3.10 -22.50
CA MET A 175 -5.77 2.52 -22.52
C MET A 175 -5.65 1.31 -23.45
N ALA A 176 -6.70 0.51 -23.62
CA ALA A 176 -6.71 -0.57 -24.61
C ALA A 176 -6.49 -0.04 -26.04
N GLU A 177 -7.08 1.10 -26.37
CA GLU A 177 -6.90 1.75 -27.67
C GLU A 177 -5.49 2.35 -27.82
N VAL A 178 -4.94 2.95 -26.76
CA VAL A 178 -3.55 3.44 -26.76
C VAL A 178 -2.58 2.27 -26.97
N TYR A 179 -2.74 1.17 -26.24
CA TYR A 179 -1.91 -0.02 -26.38
C TYR A 179 -1.99 -0.63 -27.78
N ARG A 180 -3.19 -0.66 -28.40
CA ARG A 180 -3.36 -1.12 -29.78
C ARG A 180 -2.59 -0.26 -30.79
N ARG A 181 -2.48 1.05 -30.55
CA ARG A 181 -1.76 2.00 -31.41
C ARG A 181 -0.25 1.96 -31.19
N PHE A 182 0.18 1.71 -29.96
CA PHE A 182 1.60 1.70 -29.56
C PHE A 182 1.98 0.39 -28.86
N PRO A 183 1.84 -0.79 -29.52
CA PRO A 183 1.99 -2.09 -28.87
C PRO A 183 3.43 -2.45 -28.45
N HIS A 184 4.42 -1.67 -28.92
CA HIS A 184 5.84 -1.86 -28.59
C HIS A 184 6.36 -0.84 -27.56
N ASP A 185 5.50 0.05 -27.05
CA ASP A 185 5.85 0.98 -25.97
C ASP A 185 5.59 0.30 -24.62
N VAL A 186 6.66 0.03 -23.88
CA VAL A 186 6.64 -0.77 -22.65
C VAL A 186 5.91 -0.03 -21.52
N ASP A 187 6.04 1.29 -21.44
CA ASP A 187 5.29 2.10 -20.45
C ASP A 187 3.79 2.09 -20.77
N VAL A 188 3.41 2.17 -22.06
CA VAL A 188 2.00 2.06 -22.48
C VAL A 188 1.43 0.68 -22.12
N GLY A 189 2.17 -0.40 -22.39
CA GLY A 189 1.76 -1.76 -22.01
C GLY A 189 1.62 -1.92 -20.50
N THR A 190 2.54 -1.33 -19.73
CA THR A 190 2.51 -1.30 -18.27
C THR A 190 1.28 -0.56 -17.74
N LEU A 191 1.01 0.66 -18.23
CA LEU A 191 -0.16 1.45 -17.83
C LEU A 191 -1.48 0.76 -18.21
N TYR A 192 -1.52 0.05 -19.35
CA TYR A 192 -2.68 -0.73 -19.72
C TYR A 192 -2.89 -1.92 -18.77
N GLY A 193 -1.83 -2.66 -18.46
CA GLY A 193 -1.84 -3.72 -17.46
C GLY A 193 -2.35 -3.23 -16.10
N GLU A 194 -1.84 -2.09 -15.61
CA GLU A 194 -2.31 -1.45 -14.38
C GLU A 194 -3.81 -1.12 -14.44
N SER A 195 -4.25 -0.48 -15.53
CA SER A 195 -5.66 -0.10 -15.69
C SER A 195 -6.62 -1.29 -15.60
N LEU A 196 -6.20 -2.46 -16.07
CA LEU A 196 -6.97 -3.71 -15.94
C LEU A 196 -6.92 -4.25 -14.50
N MET A 197 -5.76 -4.22 -13.86
CA MET A 197 -5.61 -4.68 -12.47
C MET A 197 -6.44 -3.84 -11.49
N LEU A 198 -6.62 -2.54 -11.74
CA LEU A 198 -7.49 -1.68 -10.95
C LEU A 198 -8.98 -2.08 -11.02
N LEU A 199 -9.36 -2.88 -12.02
CA LEU A 199 -10.71 -3.45 -12.12
C LEU A 199 -10.89 -4.72 -11.29
N GLU A 200 -9.83 -5.29 -10.73
CA GLU A 200 -9.88 -6.53 -9.97
C GLU A 200 -9.88 -6.28 -8.46
N PRO A 201 -10.50 -7.17 -7.65
CA PRO A 201 -10.40 -7.09 -6.21
C PRO A 201 -8.94 -7.19 -5.76
N ARG A 202 -8.45 -6.14 -5.09
CA ARG A 202 -7.06 -6.09 -4.59
C ARG A 202 -6.73 -7.21 -3.59
N ARG A 203 -7.68 -7.58 -2.73
CA ARG A 203 -7.49 -8.59 -1.69
C ARG A 203 -8.17 -9.90 -2.08
N GLY A 204 -7.47 -11.01 -1.91
CA GLY A 204 -8.01 -12.35 -2.10
C GLY A 204 -7.13 -13.21 -2.99
N ARG A 205 -7.67 -14.37 -3.40
CA ARG A 205 -7.07 -15.22 -4.42
C ARG A 205 -7.61 -14.82 -5.78
N TRP A 206 -6.73 -14.77 -6.78
CA TRP A 206 -7.12 -14.57 -8.17
C TRP A 206 -7.20 -15.93 -8.85
N ASP A 207 -8.33 -16.18 -9.49
CA ASP A 207 -8.55 -17.37 -10.30
C ASP A 207 -7.93 -17.14 -11.68
N ILE A 208 -6.91 -17.93 -12.00
CA ILE A 208 -6.14 -17.78 -13.24
C ILE A 208 -6.94 -18.17 -14.49
N ASP A 209 -8.05 -18.89 -14.33
CA ASP A 209 -8.90 -19.31 -15.44
C ASP A 209 -9.95 -18.23 -15.81
N LYS A 210 -10.07 -17.16 -15.01
CA LYS A 210 -10.96 -16.04 -15.34
C LYS A 210 -10.44 -15.25 -16.54
N PRO A 211 -11.29 -14.92 -17.54
CA PRO A 211 -10.89 -14.16 -18.72
C PRO A 211 -10.22 -12.81 -18.40
N GLU A 212 -10.68 -12.12 -17.35
CA GLU A 212 -10.14 -10.84 -16.92
C GLU A 212 -8.70 -10.97 -16.40
N VAL A 213 -8.43 -12.01 -15.61
CA VAL A 213 -7.09 -12.32 -15.10
C VAL A 213 -6.16 -12.77 -16.22
N GLN A 214 -6.64 -13.63 -17.13
CA GLN A 214 -5.87 -14.05 -18.32
C GLN A 214 -5.49 -12.86 -19.20
N LYS A 215 -6.39 -11.89 -19.35
CA LYS A 215 -6.13 -10.66 -20.10
C LYS A 215 -5.03 -9.82 -19.47
N ILE A 216 -5.05 -9.64 -18.14
CA ILE A 216 -3.99 -8.94 -17.40
C ILE A 216 -2.65 -9.61 -17.67
N HIS A 217 -2.58 -10.94 -17.50
CA HIS A 217 -1.37 -11.72 -17.70
C HIS A 217 -0.87 -11.60 -19.15
N ALA A 218 -1.75 -11.73 -20.14
CA ALA A 218 -1.37 -11.63 -21.55
C ALA A 218 -0.78 -10.26 -21.92
N VAL A 219 -1.34 -9.16 -21.40
CA VAL A 219 -0.82 -7.80 -21.64
C VAL A 219 0.56 -7.63 -20.99
N LEU A 220 0.70 -8.03 -19.73
CA LEU A 220 1.97 -7.90 -19.01
C LEU A 220 3.06 -8.81 -19.60
N GLU A 221 2.73 -10.04 -19.98
CA GLU A 221 3.67 -10.97 -20.63
C GLU A 221 4.13 -10.47 -21.99
N ALA A 222 3.23 -9.92 -22.81
CA ALA A 222 3.61 -9.30 -24.08
C ALA A 222 4.51 -8.08 -23.88
N THR A 223 4.24 -7.28 -22.84
CA THR A 223 5.07 -6.12 -22.46
C THR A 223 6.47 -6.57 -22.01
N LEU A 224 6.53 -7.58 -21.16
CA LEU A 224 7.78 -8.14 -20.62
C LEU A 224 8.59 -8.94 -21.64
N ALA A 225 7.96 -9.43 -22.71
CA ALA A 225 8.67 -10.03 -23.84
C ALA A 225 9.52 -9.00 -24.62
N ILE A 226 9.20 -7.71 -24.51
CA ILE A 226 10.01 -6.61 -25.08
C ILE A 226 11.14 -6.25 -24.12
N ASP A 227 10.82 -6.06 -22.84
CA ASP A 227 11.80 -5.76 -21.80
C ASP A 227 11.42 -6.40 -20.46
N ILE A 228 12.11 -7.50 -20.12
CA ILE A 228 11.93 -8.23 -18.85
C ILE A 228 12.52 -7.48 -17.65
N THR A 229 13.26 -6.40 -17.88
CA THR A 229 13.88 -5.59 -16.82
C THR A 229 13.08 -4.35 -16.46
N HIS A 230 11.97 -4.09 -17.17
CA HIS A 230 11.15 -2.91 -16.96
C HIS A 230 10.48 -2.94 -15.57
N PRO A 231 10.78 -1.98 -14.67
CA PRO A 231 10.40 -2.07 -13.26
C PRO A 231 8.89 -2.04 -13.04
N GLY A 232 8.15 -1.20 -13.78
CA GLY A 232 6.69 -1.11 -13.67
C GLY A 232 5.99 -2.41 -14.06
N ALA A 233 6.21 -2.89 -15.29
CA ALA A 233 5.71 -4.17 -15.78
C ALA A 233 6.04 -5.34 -14.85
N CYS A 234 7.30 -5.48 -14.41
CA CYS A 234 7.68 -6.58 -13.52
C CYS A 234 7.04 -6.49 -12.14
N HIS A 235 6.95 -5.29 -11.58
CA HIS A 235 6.26 -5.05 -10.32
C HIS A 235 4.79 -5.47 -10.41
N LEU A 236 4.07 -5.02 -11.45
CA LEU A 236 2.68 -5.41 -11.68
C LEU A 236 2.53 -6.92 -11.89
N TYR A 237 3.46 -7.55 -12.61
CA TYR A 237 3.39 -8.99 -12.88
C TYR A 237 3.59 -9.85 -11.63
N VAL A 238 4.50 -9.46 -10.73
CA VAL A 238 4.62 -10.09 -9.41
C VAL A 238 3.28 -10.00 -8.65
N HIS A 239 2.63 -8.84 -8.66
CA HIS A 239 1.33 -8.67 -8.04
C HIS A 239 0.21 -9.47 -8.71
N ALA A 240 0.25 -9.62 -10.04
CA ALA A 240 -0.75 -10.35 -10.81
C ALA A 240 -0.63 -11.88 -10.66
N THR A 241 0.55 -12.41 -10.33
CA THR A 241 0.80 -13.86 -10.19
C THR A 241 0.77 -14.34 -8.74
N GLU A 242 1.23 -13.54 -7.77
CA GLU A 242 1.30 -13.91 -6.36
C GLU A 242 -0.02 -14.49 -5.79
N PRO A 243 -1.20 -13.87 -6.01
CA PRO A 243 -2.46 -14.35 -5.44
C PRO A 243 -3.05 -15.54 -6.20
N THR A 244 -2.37 -16.05 -7.23
CA THR A 244 -2.82 -17.18 -8.06
C THR A 244 -2.20 -18.51 -7.60
N VAL A 245 -2.57 -19.59 -8.30
CA VAL A 245 -1.93 -20.91 -8.19
C VAL A 245 -0.67 -21.04 -9.06
N LYS A 246 -0.25 -19.96 -9.74
CA LYS A 246 0.93 -19.91 -10.63
C LYS A 246 1.89 -18.76 -10.28
N PRO A 247 2.37 -18.65 -9.02
CA PRO A 247 3.31 -17.60 -8.63
C PRO A 247 4.65 -17.69 -9.38
N GLU A 248 5.06 -18.89 -9.82
CA GLU A 248 6.33 -19.15 -10.50
C GLU A 248 6.50 -18.39 -11.81
N LYS A 249 5.40 -17.94 -12.43
CA LYS A 249 5.45 -17.17 -13.67
C LYS A 249 6.26 -15.88 -13.53
N ALA A 250 6.26 -15.25 -12.35
CA ALA A 250 6.96 -13.99 -12.12
C ALA A 250 8.42 -14.15 -11.64
N GLU A 251 8.99 -15.36 -11.63
CA GLU A 251 10.37 -15.56 -11.12
C GLU A 251 11.42 -14.75 -11.88
N ALA A 252 11.37 -14.74 -13.22
CA ALA A 252 12.30 -13.95 -14.03
C ALA A 252 12.21 -12.45 -13.72
N CYS A 253 10.99 -11.94 -13.53
CA CYS A 253 10.79 -10.57 -13.09
C CYS A 253 11.36 -10.31 -11.68
N ALA A 254 11.11 -11.21 -10.74
CA ALA A 254 11.63 -11.10 -9.38
C ALA A 254 13.18 -11.06 -9.36
N ASP A 255 13.84 -11.76 -10.27
CA ASP A 255 15.30 -11.78 -10.39
C ASP A 255 15.89 -10.42 -10.84
N HIS A 256 15.13 -9.62 -11.58
CA HIS A 256 15.57 -8.29 -12.06
C HIS A 256 15.07 -7.13 -11.20
N LEU A 257 13.86 -7.24 -10.65
CA LEU A 257 13.14 -6.12 -10.04
C LEU A 257 13.86 -5.51 -8.84
N GLY A 258 14.48 -6.32 -7.98
CA GLY A 258 15.04 -5.82 -6.71
C GLY A 258 16.11 -4.73 -6.87
N ALA A 259 16.84 -4.74 -7.99
CA ALA A 259 17.91 -3.76 -8.26
C ALA A 259 17.47 -2.61 -9.18
N SER A 260 16.24 -2.61 -9.67
CA SER A 260 15.82 -1.71 -10.75
C SER A 260 15.59 -0.26 -10.29
N ILE A 261 15.31 -0.03 -9.01
CA ILE A 261 15.17 1.30 -8.39
C ILE A 261 15.81 1.24 -6.99
N PRO A 262 17.14 1.47 -6.86
CA PRO A 262 17.93 1.13 -5.67
C PRO A 262 17.55 1.82 -4.36
N GLY A 263 16.84 2.96 -4.39
CA GLY A 263 16.36 3.65 -3.20
C GLY A 263 14.87 3.46 -2.93
N ALA A 264 14.20 2.58 -3.68
CA ALA A 264 12.79 2.24 -3.47
C ALA A 264 12.66 0.95 -2.67
N SER A 265 12.45 1.06 -1.35
CA SER A 265 12.38 -0.14 -0.49
C SER A 265 11.27 -1.11 -0.92
N HIS A 266 10.14 -0.61 -1.41
CA HIS A 266 9.08 -1.47 -1.94
C HIS A 266 9.57 -2.30 -3.14
N ILE A 267 10.21 -1.69 -4.13
CA ILE A 267 10.74 -2.39 -5.31
C ILE A 267 11.75 -3.47 -4.90
N GLN A 268 12.64 -3.17 -3.96
CA GLN A 268 13.60 -4.13 -3.41
C GLN A 268 12.94 -5.31 -2.72
N HIS A 269 11.84 -5.07 -2.01
CA HIS A 269 11.11 -6.10 -1.28
C HIS A 269 10.27 -7.00 -2.20
N MET A 270 9.74 -6.47 -3.32
CA MET A 270 8.77 -7.15 -4.18
C MET A 270 9.21 -8.53 -4.67
N PRO A 271 10.48 -8.80 -5.04
CA PRO A 271 10.95 -10.15 -5.35
C PRO A 271 10.61 -11.20 -4.27
N SER A 272 10.63 -10.80 -2.99
CA SER A 272 10.30 -11.72 -1.89
C SER A 272 8.88 -12.26 -1.94
N ARG A 273 7.94 -11.52 -2.54
CA ARG A 273 6.54 -11.94 -2.74
C ARG A 273 6.49 -13.19 -3.61
N THR A 274 7.26 -13.23 -4.70
CA THR A 274 7.41 -14.43 -5.54
C THR A 274 8.23 -15.50 -4.83
N TYR A 275 9.41 -15.15 -4.32
CA TYR A 275 10.35 -16.11 -3.74
C TYR A 275 9.77 -16.91 -2.56
N ASN A 276 8.98 -16.26 -1.69
CA ASN A 276 8.31 -16.94 -0.58
C ASN A 276 7.29 -17.98 -1.08
N ARG A 277 6.67 -17.76 -2.24
CA ARG A 277 5.65 -18.66 -2.80
C ARG A 277 6.28 -19.87 -3.51
N VAL A 278 7.48 -19.72 -4.06
CA VAL A 278 8.20 -20.78 -4.79
C VAL A 278 9.30 -21.46 -3.96
N GLY A 279 9.46 -21.10 -2.68
CA GLY A 279 10.42 -21.73 -1.77
C GLY A 279 11.87 -21.23 -1.90
N ARG A 280 12.10 -20.05 -2.50
CA ARG A 280 13.43 -19.43 -2.63
C ARG A 280 13.77 -18.55 -1.40
N GLY A 281 13.72 -19.15 -0.20
CA GLY A 281 13.82 -18.44 1.08
C GLY A 281 15.01 -17.50 1.22
N GLY A 282 16.24 -17.97 0.96
CA GLY A 282 17.44 -17.12 1.03
C GLY A 282 17.41 -15.91 0.08
N GLY A 283 16.73 -16.00 -1.06
CA GLY A 283 16.48 -14.86 -1.95
C GLY A 283 15.48 -13.88 -1.35
N ALA A 284 14.41 -14.38 -0.75
CA ALA A 284 13.41 -13.56 -0.05
C ALA A 284 14.01 -12.80 1.14
N VAL A 285 14.93 -13.41 1.88
CA VAL A 285 15.65 -12.75 2.98
C VAL A 285 16.50 -11.59 2.47
N ARG A 286 17.31 -11.80 1.43
CA ARG A 286 18.15 -10.73 0.84
C ARG A 286 17.32 -9.55 0.32
N ALA A 287 16.26 -9.84 -0.44
CA ALA A 287 15.37 -8.81 -0.97
C ALA A 287 14.78 -7.90 0.13
N ASN A 288 14.35 -8.49 1.25
CA ASN A 288 13.79 -7.69 2.35
C ASN A 288 14.87 -7.03 3.24
N LEU A 289 16.10 -7.55 3.28
CA LEU A 289 17.24 -6.84 3.91
C LEU A 289 17.59 -5.59 3.11
N ASP A 290 17.65 -5.68 1.79
CA ASP A 290 17.91 -4.53 0.92
C ASP A 290 16.81 -3.47 1.09
N ALA A 291 15.54 -3.90 1.12
CA ALA A 291 14.41 -3.03 1.41
C ALA A 291 14.55 -2.34 2.78
N TRP A 292 14.90 -3.08 3.83
CA TRP A 292 15.09 -2.53 5.17
C TRP A 292 16.23 -1.51 5.22
N HIS A 293 17.36 -1.77 4.56
CA HIS A 293 18.44 -0.80 4.46
C HIS A 293 18.01 0.48 3.74
N SER A 294 17.18 0.38 2.70
CA SER A 294 16.62 1.57 2.03
C SER A 294 15.62 2.32 2.92
N ASP A 295 14.82 1.61 3.71
CA ASP A 295 13.96 2.25 4.72
C ASP A 295 14.80 3.06 5.72
N GLN A 296 15.95 2.54 6.17
CA GLN A 296 16.88 3.26 7.05
C GLN A 296 17.58 4.45 6.34
N ARG A 297 18.00 4.29 5.08
CA ARG A 297 18.58 5.39 4.29
C ARG A 297 17.59 6.54 4.07
N ALA A 298 16.29 6.27 4.06
CA ALA A 298 15.27 7.29 3.92
C ALA A 298 15.20 8.24 5.13
N GLU A 299 15.65 7.81 6.32
CA GLU A 299 15.77 8.68 7.50
C GLU A 299 16.83 9.80 7.31
N HIS A 300 17.71 9.63 6.32
CA HIS A 300 18.75 10.57 5.94
C HIS A 300 18.49 11.28 4.61
N ASP A 301 17.28 11.17 4.05
CA ASP A 301 16.90 11.74 2.75
C ASP A 301 17.77 11.24 1.57
N ILE A 302 18.27 10.01 1.66
CA ILE A 302 19.08 9.37 0.60
C ILE A 302 18.24 8.40 -0.25
N ALA A 303 17.10 7.94 0.28
CA ALA A 303 16.19 6.96 -0.32
C ALA A 303 14.74 7.28 0.09
N TRP A 304 13.77 6.45 -0.30
CA TRP A 304 12.39 6.59 0.17
C TRP A 304 11.87 5.29 0.76
N ALA A 305 11.45 5.39 2.03
CA ALA A 305 10.78 4.31 2.74
C ALA A 305 9.35 4.18 2.23
N ILE A 306 8.97 2.96 1.86
CA ILE A 306 7.64 2.60 1.40
C ILE A 306 7.21 1.33 2.15
N TYR A 307 6.18 1.47 2.98
CA TYR A 307 5.68 0.41 3.86
C TYR A 307 6.77 -0.26 4.74
N PRO A 308 7.56 0.49 5.53
CA PRO A 308 8.68 -0.07 6.30
C PRO A 308 8.27 -1.21 7.25
N SER A 309 7.10 -1.09 7.89
CA SER A 309 6.54 -2.18 8.71
C SER A 309 6.23 -3.44 7.89
N HIS A 310 5.79 -3.29 6.64
CA HIS A 310 5.53 -4.42 5.74
C HIS A 310 6.84 -5.10 5.33
N ASN A 311 7.83 -4.33 4.87
CA ASN A 311 9.13 -4.86 4.44
C ASN A 311 9.79 -5.65 5.59
N LEU A 312 9.75 -5.10 6.81
CA LEU A 312 10.32 -5.74 7.99
C LEU A 312 9.54 -6.97 8.44
N HIS A 313 8.20 -6.96 8.33
CA HIS A 313 7.38 -8.16 8.56
C HIS A 313 7.66 -9.26 7.53
N MET A 314 7.94 -8.89 6.28
CA MET A 314 8.31 -9.83 5.22
C MET A 314 9.71 -10.41 5.44
N LEU A 315 10.67 -9.61 5.93
CA LEU A 315 11.99 -10.10 6.36
C LEU A 315 11.86 -11.12 7.49
N LEU A 316 11.09 -10.78 8.52
CA LEU A 316 10.78 -11.64 9.65
C LEU A 316 10.20 -12.99 9.18
N PHE A 317 9.20 -12.94 8.31
CA PHE A 317 8.57 -14.14 7.75
C PHE A 317 9.55 -14.97 6.93
N ALA A 318 10.24 -14.36 5.97
CA ALA A 318 11.18 -15.05 5.09
C ALA A 318 12.32 -15.71 5.88
N ALA A 319 12.93 -14.99 6.82
CA ALA A 319 14.01 -15.52 7.65
C ALA A 319 13.54 -16.64 8.58
N SER A 320 12.31 -16.55 9.10
CA SER A 320 11.71 -17.61 9.92
C SER A 320 11.50 -18.89 9.10
N MET A 321 11.03 -18.77 7.85
CA MET A 321 10.76 -19.90 6.97
C MET A 321 12.05 -20.52 6.39
N ASP A 322 13.06 -19.72 6.10
CA ASP A 322 14.36 -20.17 5.57
C ASP A 322 15.27 -20.78 6.65
N GLY A 323 14.98 -20.54 7.94
CA GLY A 323 15.76 -21.05 9.07
C GLY A 323 16.88 -20.12 9.54
N GLN A 324 16.88 -18.86 9.11
CA GLN A 324 17.87 -17.85 9.50
C GLN A 324 17.53 -17.19 10.85
N GLY A 325 17.74 -17.93 11.94
CA GLY A 325 17.29 -17.53 13.28
C GLY A 325 17.79 -16.17 13.77
N ALA A 326 19.06 -15.83 13.55
CA ALA A 326 19.60 -14.54 13.96
C ALA A 326 18.92 -13.37 13.23
N VAL A 327 18.70 -13.50 11.92
CA VAL A 327 18.02 -12.49 11.09
C VAL A 327 16.55 -12.37 11.50
N ALA A 328 15.86 -13.49 11.70
CA ALA A 328 14.45 -13.50 12.10
C ALA A 328 14.22 -12.81 13.45
N VAL A 329 15.04 -13.12 14.46
CA VAL A 329 14.94 -12.51 15.80
C VAL A 329 15.25 -11.00 15.73
N GLN A 330 16.28 -10.60 14.99
CA GLN A 330 16.60 -9.19 14.81
C GLN A 330 15.46 -8.43 14.11
N ALA A 331 14.90 -8.99 13.03
CA ALA A 331 13.74 -8.41 12.36
C ALA A 331 12.52 -8.31 13.28
N GLY A 332 12.29 -9.30 14.16
CA GLY A 332 11.22 -9.29 15.15
C GLY A 332 11.39 -8.17 16.19
N ARG A 333 12.62 -7.98 16.69
CA ARG A 333 13.01 -6.87 17.57
C ARG A 333 12.76 -5.52 16.90
N ASP A 334 13.26 -5.35 15.69
CA ASP A 334 13.13 -4.08 14.96
C ASP A 334 11.66 -3.79 14.61
N TYR A 335 10.87 -4.82 14.26
CA TYR A 335 9.44 -4.68 14.03
C TYR A 335 8.71 -4.18 15.30
N GLY A 336 9.10 -4.68 16.47
CA GLY A 336 8.57 -4.23 17.75
C GLY A 336 8.89 -2.77 18.09
N LYS A 337 9.94 -2.18 17.50
CA LYS A 337 10.28 -0.75 17.69
C LYS A 337 9.36 0.18 16.88
N ILE A 338 8.88 -0.27 15.73
CA ILE A 338 8.12 0.58 14.79
C ILE A 338 6.62 0.26 14.75
N VAL A 339 6.21 -0.92 15.24
CA VAL A 339 4.81 -1.31 15.32
C VAL A 339 4.40 -1.52 16.77
N ARG A 340 3.38 -0.79 17.21
CA ARG A 340 2.78 -0.97 18.54
C ARG A 340 2.37 -2.44 18.74
N SER A 341 2.74 -2.98 19.90
CA SER A 341 2.56 -4.40 20.24
C SER A 341 3.23 -5.39 19.28
N GLY A 342 4.09 -4.94 18.36
CA GLY A 342 4.80 -5.77 17.39
C GLY A 342 5.88 -6.64 18.02
N ASN A 343 6.32 -6.31 19.23
CA ASN A 343 7.31 -7.05 20.00
C ASN A 343 6.89 -8.50 20.30
N PHE A 344 5.61 -8.87 20.18
CA PHE A 344 5.20 -10.28 20.25
C PHE A 344 5.90 -11.17 19.22
N TYR A 345 6.28 -10.62 18.06
CA TYR A 345 7.04 -11.36 17.05
C TYR A 345 8.46 -11.67 17.49
N GLU A 346 9.08 -10.87 18.36
CA GLU A 346 10.36 -11.23 18.99
C GLU A 346 10.21 -12.50 19.83
N ALA A 347 9.23 -12.55 20.74
CA ALA A 347 8.99 -13.74 21.55
C ALA A 347 8.66 -14.97 20.69
N MET A 348 7.82 -14.81 19.66
CA MET A 348 7.44 -15.93 18.78
C MET A 348 8.61 -16.42 17.91
N THR A 349 9.54 -15.54 17.51
CA THR A 349 10.75 -15.98 16.79
C THR A 349 11.76 -16.64 17.70
N LEU A 350 11.98 -16.11 18.90
CA LEU A 350 12.82 -16.77 19.90
C LEU A 350 12.29 -18.17 20.22
N LEU A 351 10.96 -18.33 20.37
CA LEU A 351 10.30 -19.62 20.56
C LEU A 351 10.61 -20.57 19.41
N ARG A 352 10.38 -20.12 18.15
CA ARG A 352 10.61 -20.94 16.94
C ARG A 352 12.03 -21.48 16.86
N PHE A 353 13.02 -20.70 17.30
CA PHE A 353 14.44 -21.06 17.24
C PHE A 353 14.98 -21.62 18.57
N GLY A 354 14.11 -21.96 19.53
CA GLY A 354 14.51 -22.61 20.78
C GLY A 354 15.33 -21.74 21.73
N ARG A 355 15.26 -20.40 21.59
CA ARG A 355 15.98 -19.43 22.42
C ARG A 355 15.17 -19.10 23.68
N PHE A 356 14.91 -20.13 24.48
CA PHE A 356 13.98 -20.04 25.62
C PHE A 356 14.49 -19.11 26.73
N ASP A 357 15.79 -19.10 27.00
CA ASP A 357 16.40 -18.25 28.02
C ASP A 357 16.11 -16.77 27.74
N GLU A 358 16.27 -16.35 26.48
CA GLU A 358 16.00 -14.98 26.06
C GLU A 358 14.52 -14.61 26.15
N ILE A 359 13.59 -15.56 25.92
CA ILE A 359 12.16 -15.31 26.15
C ILE A 359 11.90 -14.95 27.63
N LEU A 360 12.65 -15.58 28.55
CA LEU A 360 12.53 -15.34 29.98
C LEU A 360 13.12 -13.97 30.41
N GLU A 361 14.04 -13.42 29.63
CA GLU A 361 14.64 -12.09 29.83
C GLU A 361 13.78 -10.94 29.30
N LEU A 362 12.84 -11.20 28.38
CA LEU A 362 11.98 -10.15 27.83
C LEU A 362 11.12 -9.49 28.93
N ASP A 363 11.15 -8.15 28.98
CA ASP A 363 10.50 -7.32 29.99
C ASP A 363 9.46 -6.34 29.42
N ASN A 364 9.21 -6.41 28.11
CA ASN A 364 8.37 -5.51 27.34
C ASN A 364 7.09 -6.22 26.83
N PRO A 365 6.16 -6.69 27.68
CA PRO A 365 4.98 -7.40 27.20
C PRO A 365 4.12 -6.52 26.27
N PRO A 366 3.59 -7.07 25.15
CA PRO A 366 2.77 -6.31 24.21
C PRO A 366 1.40 -5.97 24.80
N ASP A 367 0.79 -4.88 24.33
CA ASP A 367 -0.63 -4.59 24.55
C ASP A 367 -1.51 -5.44 23.61
N GLY A 368 -2.79 -5.57 23.95
CA GLY A 368 -3.80 -6.24 23.10
C GLY A 368 -3.91 -7.72 23.40
N GLY A 369 -5.14 -8.25 23.47
CA GLY A 369 -5.40 -9.62 23.95
C GLY A 369 -4.74 -10.70 23.10
N ILE A 370 -4.74 -10.57 21.76
CA ILE A 370 -4.15 -11.55 20.85
C ILE A 370 -2.61 -11.55 20.96
N GLN A 371 -1.99 -10.37 20.85
CA GLN A 371 -0.53 -10.22 20.91
C GLN A 371 -0.01 -10.64 22.28
N ARG A 372 -0.71 -10.27 23.35
CA ARG A 372 -0.38 -10.69 24.71
C ARG A 372 -0.55 -12.19 24.92
N GLY A 373 -1.58 -12.80 24.34
CA GLY A 373 -1.76 -14.25 24.36
C GLY A 373 -0.59 -15.00 23.71
N PHE A 374 -0.12 -14.58 22.53
CA PHE A 374 1.07 -15.17 21.89
C PHE A 374 2.35 -14.98 22.73
N TRP A 375 2.51 -13.81 23.35
CA TRP A 375 3.63 -13.56 24.26
C TRP A 375 3.60 -14.48 25.48
N ASP A 376 2.43 -14.58 26.12
CA ASP A 376 2.23 -15.42 27.30
C ASP A 376 2.39 -16.91 26.95
N PHE A 377 1.98 -17.35 25.76
CA PHE A 377 2.27 -18.67 25.23
C PHE A 377 3.79 -18.93 25.14
N ALA A 378 4.54 -18.01 24.53
CA ALA A 378 5.99 -18.15 24.42
C ALA A 378 6.67 -18.24 25.79
N ARG A 379 6.23 -17.43 26.76
CA ARG A 379 6.69 -17.47 28.15
C ARG A 379 6.39 -18.81 28.82
N GLY A 380 5.15 -19.31 28.70
CA GLY A 380 4.74 -20.59 29.28
C GLY A 380 5.57 -21.76 28.74
N TYR A 381 5.79 -21.78 27.43
CA TYR A 381 6.61 -22.79 26.78
C TYR A 381 8.08 -22.72 27.21
N ALA A 382 8.64 -21.51 27.36
CA ALA A 382 10.00 -21.32 27.83
C ALA A 382 10.19 -21.81 29.28
N PHE A 383 9.21 -21.58 30.17
CA PHE A 383 9.23 -22.12 31.53
C PHE A 383 9.16 -23.64 31.55
N LEU A 384 8.33 -24.25 30.71
CA LEU A 384 8.27 -25.70 30.59
C LEU A 384 9.62 -26.30 30.18
N ARG A 385 10.31 -25.65 29.22
CA ARG A 385 11.67 -26.06 28.78
C ARG A 385 12.75 -25.87 29.86
N HIS A 386 12.45 -25.13 30.90
CA HIS A 386 13.27 -24.97 32.11
C HIS A 386 12.81 -25.83 33.29
N ASP A 387 12.01 -26.88 33.02
CA ASP A 387 11.48 -27.80 34.04
C ASP A 387 10.63 -27.11 35.12
N ASP A 388 9.89 -26.06 34.72
CA ASP A 388 8.91 -25.37 35.57
C ASP A 388 7.47 -25.55 35.03
N PRO A 389 6.89 -26.75 35.16
CA PRO A 389 5.54 -27.03 34.67
C PRO A 389 4.47 -26.24 35.43
N ASN A 390 4.74 -25.77 36.65
CA ASN A 390 3.81 -24.94 37.41
C ASN A 390 3.67 -23.55 36.79
N ARG A 391 4.78 -22.91 36.42
CA ARG A 391 4.72 -21.65 35.67
C ARG A 391 4.18 -21.86 34.26
N ALA A 392 4.48 -22.97 33.59
CA ALA A 392 3.86 -23.31 32.30
C ALA A 392 2.33 -23.36 32.41
N LYS A 393 1.78 -24.07 33.42
CA LYS A 393 0.34 -24.12 33.71
C LYS A 393 -0.26 -22.74 34.01
N PHE A 394 0.44 -21.91 34.78
CA PHE A 394 -0.01 -20.53 35.01
C PHE A 394 -0.17 -19.73 33.72
N TYR A 395 0.78 -19.81 32.79
CA TYR A 395 0.67 -19.13 31.50
C TYR A 395 -0.38 -19.78 30.59
N LEU A 396 -0.54 -21.10 30.62
CA LEU A 396 -1.62 -21.79 29.89
C LEU A 396 -2.99 -21.21 30.26
N GLU A 397 -3.29 -21.05 31.55
CA GLU A 397 -4.56 -20.47 32.01
C GLU A 397 -4.74 -19.03 31.52
N LYS A 398 -3.67 -18.23 31.46
CA LYS A 398 -3.74 -16.88 30.88
C LYS A 398 -4.08 -16.91 29.40
N VAL A 399 -3.50 -17.84 28.64
CA VAL A 399 -3.77 -17.97 27.20
C VAL A 399 -5.20 -18.46 26.96
N LYS A 400 -5.68 -19.45 27.72
CA LYS A 400 -7.07 -19.92 27.69
C LYS A 400 -8.05 -18.79 27.99
N LEU A 401 -7.83 -18.04 29.08
CA LEU A 401 -8.65 -16.88 29.43
C LEU A 401 -8.63 -15.82 28.32
N ALA A 402 -7.47 -15.55 27.72
CA ALA A 402 -7.37 -14.61 26.62
C ALA A 402 -8.11 -15.08 25.37
N ALA A 403 -8.12 -16.39 25.07
CA ALA A 403 -8.89 -16.98 23.98
C ALA A 403 -10.40 -16.80 24.17
N GLU A 404 -10.90 -16.92 25.40
CA GLU A 404 -12.31 -16.76 25.74
C GLU A 404 -12.77 -15.29 25.76
N THR A 405 -11.92 -14.40 26.28
CA THR A 405 -12.33 -13.03 26.63
C THR A 405 -11.93 -11.98 25.59
N THR A 406 -10.94 -12.27 24.75
CA THR A 406 -10.49 -11.32 23.73
C THR A 406 -11.45 -11.32 22.55
N SER A 407 -12.09 -10.19 22.29
CA SER A 407 -12.81 -9.97 21.05
C SER A 407 -11.88 -9.49 19.93
N GLY A 408 -12.23 -9.82 18.69
CA GLY A 408 -11.51 -9.35 17.50
C GLY A 408 -10.87 -10.47 16.69
N SER A 409 -10.15 -10.06 15.65
CA SER A 409 -9.45 -10.96 14.74
C SER A 409 -8.07 -10.42 14.39
N PHE A 410 -7.17 -11.33 14.07
CA PHE A 410 -5.85 -11.01 13.55
C PHE A 410 -5.61 -11.81 12.29
N ARG A 411 -5.25 -11.13 11.20
CA ARG A 411 -5.00 -11.74 9.87
C ARG A 411 -6.16 -12.62 9.37
N GLY A 412 -7.41 -12.30 9.74
CA GLY A 412 -8.61 -13.02 9.30
C GLY A 412 -9.05 -14.16 10.20
N HIS A 413 -8.35 -14.43 11.30
CA HIS A 413 -8.69 -15.47 12.28
C HIS A 413 -9.11 -14.84 13.60
N SER A 414 -10.09 -15.44 14.29
CA SER A 414 -10.56 -14.91 15.58
C SER A 414 -9.50 -15.08 16.68
N ALA A 415 -9.60 -14.27 17.74
CA ALA A 415 -8.74 -14.46 18.91
C ALA A 415 -8.90 -15.86 19.52
N ALA A 416 -10.14 -16.36 19.58
CA ALA A 416 -10.44 -17.70 20.07
C ALA A 416 -9.73 -18.78 19.27
N ASP A 417 -9.76 -18.72 17.93
CA ASP A 417 -9.07 -19.70 17.08
C ASP A 417 -7.55 -19.63 17.27
N LEU A 418 -6.97 -18.42 17.23
CA LEU A 418 -5.53 -18.23 17.29
C LEU A 418 -4.95 -18.63 18.65
N LEU A 419 -5.58 -18.18 19.73
CA LEU A 419 -5.12 -18.44 21.09
C LEU A 419 -5.49 -19.83 21.56
N GLY A 420 -6.60 -20.39 21.10
CA GLY A 420 -6.98 -21.78 21.34
C GLY A 420 -5.95 -22.77 20.80
N VAL A 421 -5.46 -22.55 19.58
CA VAL A 421 -4.40 -23.38 18.98
C VAL A 421 -3.12 -23.36 19.84
N VAL A 422 -2.64 -22.18 20.23
CA VAL A 422 -1.40 -22.11 21.02
C VAL A 422 -1.60 -22.56 22.48
N ALA A 423 -2.80 -22.43 23.04
CA ALA A 423 -3.15 -23.05 24.31
C ALA A 423 -3.06 -24.58 24.23
N GLY A 424 -3.67 -25.19 23.20
CA GLY A 424 -3.60 -26.64 22.98
C GLY A 424 -2.17 -27.14 22.81
N ILE A 425 -1.33 -26.41 22.04
CA ILE A 425 0.10 -26.74 21.92
C ILE A 425 0.81 -26.74 23.27
N LEU A 426 0.58 -25.72 24.11
CA LEU A 426 1.22 -25.65 25.43
C LEU A 426 0.71 -26.73 26.38
N GLU A 427 -0.59 -27.01 26.36
CA GLU A 427 -1.22 -28.07 27.16
C GLU A 427 -0.71 -29.46 26.77
N GLY A 428 -0.68 -29.79 25.48
CA GLY A 428 -0.11 -31.04 24.98
C GLY A 428 1.38 -31.20 25.34
N GLU A 429 2.16 -30.13 25.27
CA GLU A 429 3.57 -30.17 25.69
C GLU A 429 3.73 -30.36 27.21
N ILE A 430 2.83 -29.82 28.03
CA ILE A 430 2.81 -30.07 29.49
C ILE A 430 2.52 -31.55 29.77
N HIS A 431 1.52 -32.14 29.10
CA HIS A 431 1.24 -33.58 29.21
C HIS A 431 2.45 -34.43 28.78
N ARG A 432 3.06 -34.10 27.64
CA ARG A 432 4.28 -34.77 27.16
C ARG A 432 5.44 -34.67 28.16
N HIS A 433 5.59 -33.55 28.86
CA HIS A 433 6.60 -33.37 29.91
C HIS A 433 6.36 -34.27 31.13
N HIS A 434 5.11 -34.71 31.35
CA HIS A 434 4.72 -35.64 32.41
C HIS A 434 4.60 -37.10 31.95
N ASP A 435 5.04 -37.43 30.73
CA ASP A 435 4.88 -38.74 30.09
C ASP A 435 3.40 -39.18 29.90
N GLU A 436 2.46 -38.22 29.95
CA GLU A 436 1.01 -38.38 29.72
C GLU A 436 0.72 -38.35 28.22
N ASN A 437 1.22 -39.36 27.49
CA ASN A 437 1.23 -39.34 26.02
C ASN A 437 -0.15 -39.48 25.38
N GLU A 438 -1.10 -40.16 26.03
CA GLU A 438 -2.46 -40.32 25.50
C GLU A 438 -3.20 -38.98 25.55
N GLU A 439 -3.11 -38.28 26.68
CA GLU A 439 -3.67 -36.93 26.88
C GLU A 439 -2.99 -35.90 25.97
N ALA A 440 -1.68 -36.01 25.78
CA ALA A 440 -0.95 -35.14 24.85
C ALA A 440 -1.44 -35.29 23.41
N VAL A 441 -1.75 -36.52 22.96
CA VAL A 441 -2.30 -36.76 21.62
C VAL A 441 -3.72 -36.22 21.53
N GLU A 442 -4.58 -36.48 22.51
CA GLU A 442 -5.97 -36.02 22.51
C GLU A 442 -6.09 -34.48 22.39
N VAL A 443 -5.17 -33.74 23.01
CA VAL A 443 -5.17 -32.27 22.95
C VAL A 443 -4.57 -31.70 21.64
N LEU A 444 -3.68 -32.45 20.98
CA LEU A 444 -2.97 -32.01 19.77
C LEU A 444 -3.69 -32.35 18.46
N GLU A 445 -4.61 -33.32 18.48
CA GLU A 445 -5.53 -33.66 17.37
C GLU A 445 -6.72 -32.69 17.28
#